data_AF-A0AAU9D446-F1
#
_entry.id   AF-A0AAU9D446-F1
#
_cell.length_a   1.000
_cell.length_b   1.000
_cell.length_c   1.000
_cell.angle_alpha   90.00
_cell.angle_beta   90.00
_cell.angle_gamma   90.00
#
_symmetry.space_group_name_H-M   'P 1'
#
loop_
_entity.id
_entity.type
_entity.pdbx_description
1 polymer ?
#
loop_
_entity_poly.entity_id
_entity_poly.type
_entity_poly.pdbx_seq_one_letter_code
_entity_poly.pdbx_strand_id
1 'polypeptide(L)'
;MKKRRKIYQTWEFWVIVALAILVVSPRLKLPQFRLEFRKHDPKTVAPKKINNVNLAIDEIKSHTELGLLTSRKALFLRLTAPKGDGLVFSEEAANQAIDKMKFNWNKSATECAKRLLDGIINKRSELIKFLVDQYLFLPSEAEYALKHVKVDWTQKALQEAQRSVNQINYSKQMLYELLIDKERSGFTESEAHFAVNNINVNWSELALKSALKTKHENRDIEKELERQKFTSDQIDYALQHVDD
;
A
#
# COMPACT_ATOMS: atom_id res chain seq x y z
N MET A 1 -43.90 24.46 44.22
CA MET A 1 -42.79 25.40 44.02
C MET A 1 -41.74 24.78 43.11
N LYS A 2 -41.18 25.60 42.19
CA LYS A 2 -40.19 25.26 41.15
C LYS A 2 -38.79 24.90 41.69
N LYS A 3 -38.00 24.30 40.79
CA LYS A 3 -36.51 24.26 40.61
C LYS A 3 -35.83 22.98 41.10
N ARG A 4 -34.86 22.37 40.40
CA ARG A 4 -34.15 22.61 39.11
C ARG A 4 -33.42 21.29 38.76
N ARG A 5 -33.55 20.75 37.54
CA ARG A 5 -32.55 19.78 37.03
C ARG A 5 -31.39 20.59 36.45
N LYS A 6 -30.18 20.35 36.96
CA LYS A 6 -28.93 20.98 36.50
C LYS A 6 -28.68 20.53 35.05
N ILE A 7 -28.58 21.52 34.17
CA ILE A 7 -28.03 21.40 32.82
C ILE A 7 -26.51 21.51 32.97
N TYR A 8 -25.78 20.50 32.53
CA TYR A 8 -24.38 20.67 32.13
C TYR A 8 -24.41 20.63 30.59
N GLN A 9 -24.54 21.77 29.92
CA GLN A 9 -23.44 22.57 29.34
C GLN A 9 -22.45 21.71 28.54
N THR A 10 -22.74 21.63 27.25
CA THR A 10 -22.00 20.95 26.16
C THR A 10 -21.10 21.93 25.42
N TRP A 11 -19.89 22.18 25.91
CA TRP A 11 -18.80 22.93 25.25
C TRP A 11 -17.53 22.35 25.88
N GLU A 12 -16.53 21.75 25.23
CA GLU A 12 -15.89 21.96 23.94
C GLU A 12 -15.20 20.65 23.53
N PHE A 13 -15.22 20.25 22.25
CA PHE A 13 -14.09 19.56 21.59
C PHE A 13 -14.37 19.57 20.08
N TRP A 14 -14.15 20.73 19.47
CA TRP A 14 -14.02 20.84 18.03
C TRP A 14 -12.67 20.25 17.58
N VAL A 15 -12.71 19.55 16.44
CA VAL A 15 -11.66 19.52 15.41
C VAL A 15 -10.37 18.76 15.75
N ILE A 16 -10.25 17.54 15.21
CA ILE A 16 -9.12 17.27 14.31
C ILE A 16 -9.71 16.93 12.94
N VAL A 17 -9.82 17.99 12.16
CA VAL A 17 -9.93 17.97 10.71
C VAL A 17 -8.59 17.46 10.18
N ALA A 18 -8.58 16.33 9.49
CA ALA A 18 -7.44 15.95 8.67
C ALA A 18 -7.48 16.73 7.34
N LEU A 19 -7.19 18.02 7.42
CA LEU A 19 -6.68 18.81 6.30
C LEU A 19 -5.17 18.93 6.50
N ALA A 20 -4.41 18.30 5.61
CA ALA A 20 -3.05 18.73 5.33
C ALA A 20 -2.79 18.49 3.85
N ILE A 21 -3.08 19.51 3.04
CA ILE A 21 -2.45 19.69 1.73
C ILE A 21 -1.07 20.33 1.99
N LEU A 22 -0.02 19.57 1.62
CA LEU A 22 1.34 19.96 1.21
C LEU A 22 1.95 21.27 1.74
N VAL A 23 3.06 21.18 2.48
CA VAL A 23 4.36 21.85 2.22
C VAL A 23 5.47 21.19 3.09
N VAL A 24 6.50 20.63 2.41
CA VAL A 24 7.91 20.39 2.82
C VAL A 24 8.20 19.58 4.11
N SER A 25 8.50 18.29 3.95
CA SER A 25 9.58 17.58 4.70
C SER A 25 9.82 16.16 4.13
N PRO A 26 11.07 15.70 3.90
CA PRO A 26 11.35 14.44 3.20
C PRO A 26 11.30 13.18 4.09
N ARG A 27 10.53 13.17 5.18
CA ARG A 27 10.38 11.99 6.06
C ARG A 27 8.96 11.84 6.59
N LEU A 28 7.97 11.71 5.71
CA LEU A 28 6.65 11.21 6.10
C LEU A 28 6.69 9.67 6.14
N LYS A 29 6.75 9.09 7.35
CA LYS A 29 6.16 7.77 7.56
C LYS A 29 4.64 7.98 7.55
N LEU A 30 4.00 7.72 6.40
CA LEU A 30 2.55 7.77 6.30
C LEU A 30 1.94 6.76 7.29
N PRO A 31 0.87 7.13 8.01
CA PRO A 31 0.15 6.17 8.85
C PRO A 31 -0.31 5.02 7.95
N GLN A 32 -0.15 3.80 8.44
CA GLN A 32 -0.75 2.62 7.82
C GLN A 32 -2.26 2.89 7.77
N PHE A 33 -2.79 3.30 6.62
CA PHE A 33 -4.22 3.46 6.39
C PHE A 33 -4.84 2.07 6.28
N ARG A 34 -4.83 1.33 7.39
CA ARG A 34 -5.76 0.26 7.62
C ARG A 34 -7.09 0.95 7.91
N LEU A 35 -8.14 0.63 7.17
CA LEU A 35 -9.51 0.95 7.57
C LEU A 35 -9.81 0.19 8.87
N GLU A 36 -9.31 0.70 10.00
CA GLU A 36 -9.65 0.18 11.31
C GLU A 36 -11.05 0.67 11.64
N PHE A 37 -12.04 -0.18 11.40
CA PHE A 37 -13.33 -0.06 12.04
C PHE A 37 -13.08 -0.21 13.54
N ARG A 38 -12.94 0.92 14.25
CA ARG A 38 -12.74 0.98 15.70
C ARG A 38 -13.78 0.06 16.36
N LYS A 39 -13.34 -1.02 17.02
CA LYS A 39 -14.22 -1.88 17.82
C LYS A 39 -14.81 -1.01 18.93
N HIS A 40 -16.10 -0.72 18.85
CA HIS A 40 -16.81 0.05 19.87
C HIS A 40 -17.16 -0.86 21.06
N ASP A 41 -17.03 -0.31 22.27
CA ASP A 41 -17.36 -0.92 23.56
C ASP A 41 -18.87 -1.30 23.62
N PRO A 42 -19.29 -2.45 24.18
CA PRO A 42 -20.56 -3.12 23.88
C PRO A 42 -21.77 -2.56 24.65
N LYS A 43 -21.83 -1.25 24.88
CA LYS A 43 -23.07 -0.57 25.31
C LYS A 43 -23.78 0.05 24.11
N THR A 44 -24.05 -0.74 23.08
CA THR A 44 -24.64 -0.23 21.83
C THR A 44 -26.14 -0.50 21.82
N VAL A 45 -26.92 0.58 21.95
CA VAL A 45 -28.29 0.62 21.42
C VAL A 45 -28.22 0.17 19.96
N ALA A 46 -29.09 -0.75 19.54
CA ALA A 46 -29.10 -1.23 18.16
C ALA A 46 -29.19 -0.03 17.20
N PRO A 47 -28.30 0.07 16.19
CA PRO A 47 -28.24 1.23 15.33
C PRO A 47 -29.56 1.40 14.59
N LYS A 48 -30.07 2.63 14.54
CA LYS A 48 -31.35 2.92 13.88
C LYS A 48 -31.12 2.99 12.38
N LYS A 49 -31.81 2.12 11.64
CA LYS A 49 -31.69 2.00 10.18
C LYS A 49 -32.38 3.16 9.44
N ILE A 50 -31.68 3.74 8.48
CA ILE A 50 -32.18 4.70 7.50
C ILE A 50 -32.39 3.97 6.17
N ASN A 51 -33.64 3.89 5.73
CA ASN A 51 -34.01 3.23 4.47
C ASN A 51 -34.13 4.22 3.29
N ASN A 52 -33.79 5.50 3.49
CA ASN A 52 -33.95 6.54 2.47
C ASN A 52 -32.75 6.53 1.51
N VAL A 53 -33.01 6.10 0.27
CA VAL A 53 -32.01 6.00 -0.80
C VAL A 53 -31.46 7.38 -1.21
N ASN A 54 -32.29 8.44 -1.22
CA ASN A 54 -31.83 9.77 -1.62
C ASN A 54 -30.85 10.35 -0.59
N LEU A 55 -31.10 10.14 0.71
CA LEU A 55 -30.14 10.53 1.74
C LEU A 55 -28.82 9.78 1.61
N ALA A 56 -28.85 8.50 1.23
CA ALA A 56 -27.63 7.74 0.95
C ALA A 56 -26.91 8.26 -0.30
N ILE A 57 -27.63 8.68 -1.34
CA ILE A 57 -27.04 9.33 -2.52
C ILE A 57 -26.41 10.66 -2.15
N ASP A 58 -27.05 11.48 -1.32
CA ASP A 58 -26.52 12.77 -0.89
C ASP A 58 -25.27 12.59 -0.01
N GLU A 59 -25.25 11.54 0.83
CA GLU A 59 -24.04 11.12 1.55
C GLU A 59 -22.92 10.75 0.57
N ILE A 60 -23.21 9.95 -0.46
CA ILE A 60 -22.21 9.61 -1.48
C ILE A 60 -21.73 10.90 -2.16
N LYS A 61 -22.63 11.77 -2.63
CA LYS A 61 -22.31 13.01 -3.36
C LYS A 61 -21.43 13.95 -2.56
N SER A 62 -21.82 14.26 -1.33
CA SER A 62 -21.05 15.14 -0.42
C SER A 62 -19.61 14.65 -0.21
N HIS A 63 -19.38 13.34 -0.34
CA HIS A 63 -18.04 12.75 -0.29
C HIS A 63 -17.37 12.60 -1.66
N THR A 64 -18.13 12.37 -2.74
CA THR A 64 -17.61 12.12 -4.10
C THR A 64 -17.36 13.38 -4.92
N GLU A 65 -17.96 14.52 -4.56
CA GLU A 65 -17.64 15.84 -5.13
C GLU A 65 -16.17 16.24 -4.90
N LEU A 66 -15.43 15.48 -4.07
CA LEU A 66 -13.99 15.61 -3.82
C LEU A 66 -13.10 14.64 -4.64
N GLY A 67 -13.64 13.88 -5.59
CA GLY A 67 -12.84 12.98 -6.45
C GLY A 67 -12.41 11.68 -5.77
N LEU A 68 -13.36 11.00 -5.12
CA LEU A 68 -13.09 9.80 -4.32
C LEU A 68 -12.49 8.64 -5.13
N LEU A 69 -11.38 8.16 -4.59
CA LEU A 69 -10.68 6.93 -4.94
C LEU A 69 -11.11 5.82 -4.01
N THR A 70 -12.15 5.08 -4.41
CA THR A 70 -12.79 4.04 -3.58
C THR A 70 -13.28 2.88 -4.42
N SER A 71 -13.48 1.72 -3.78
CA SER A 71 -14.19 0.58 -4.36
C SER A 71 -15.67 0.56 -3.98
N ARG A 72 -16.44 -0.28 -4.67
CA ARG A 72 -17.85 -0.56 -4.33
C ARG A 72 -17.98 -1.05 -2.88
N LYS A 73 -17.10 -1.98 -2.49
CA LYS A 73 -17.12 -2.59 -1.15
C LYS A 73 -16.79 -1.58 -0.06
N ALA A 74 -15.77 -0.75 -0.27
CA ALA A 74 -15.40 0.31 0.68
C ALA A 74 -16.54 1.33 0.85
N LEU A 75 -17.18 1.74 -0.25
CA LEU A 75 -18.31 2.67 -0.19
C LEU A 75 -19.53 2.06 0.53
N PHE A 76 -19.83 0.78 0.26
CA PHE A 76 -20.89 0.06 0.95
C PHE A 76 -20.64 -0.01 2.47
N LEU A 77 -19.44 -0.46 2.87
CA LEU A 77 -19.06 -0.54 4.28
C LEU A 77 -19.16 0.83 4.99
N ARG A 78 -18.86 1.92 4.28
CA ARG A 78 -18.99 3.27 4.83
C ARG A 78 -20.45 3.65 5.07
N LEU A 79 -21.35 3.35 4.15
CA LEU A 79 -22.78 3.68 4.30
C LEU A 79 -23.46 2.85 5.40
N THR A 80 -23.02 1.61 5.60
CA THR A 80 -23.59 0.69 6.59
C THR A 80 -22.87 0.73 7.94
N ALA A 81 -21.76 1.48 8.05
CA ALA A 81 -21.06 1.69 9.31
C ALA A 81 -21.86 2.61 10.25
N PRO A 82 -21.95 2.29 11.55
CA PRO A 82 -22.54 3.18 12.56
C PRO A 82 -21.88 4.55 12.57
N LYS A 83 -22.69 5.59 12.41
CA LYS A 83 -22.29 6.97 12.63
C LYS A 83 -22.31 7.29 14.13
N GLY A 84 -21.65 8.39 14.52
CA GLY A 84 -21.54 8.83 15.92
C GLY A 84 -22.89 9.13 16.61
N ASP A 85 -23.96 9.27 15.84
CA ASP A 85 -25.34 9.43 16.29
C ASP A 85 -26.13 8.10 16.38
N GLY A 86 -25.48 6.97 16.11
CA GLY A 86 -26.10 5.64 16.10
C GLY A 86 -26.95 5.36 14.85
N LEU A 87 -26.89 6.20 13.83
CA LEU A 87 -27.60 5.98 12.55
C LEU A 87 -26.75 5.16 11.59
N VAL A 88 -27.39 4.29 10.82
CA VAL A 88 -26.80 3.52 9.71
C VAL A 88 -27.76 3.49 8.53
N PHE A 89 -27.26 3.49 7.30
CA PHE A 89 -28.12 3.15 6.16
C PHE A 89 -28.39 1.64 6.17
N SER A 90 -29.60 1.23 5.77
CA SER A 90 -29.85 -0.18 5.49
C SER A 90 -29.00 -0.65 4.31
N GLU A 91 -28.72 -1.95 4.26
CA GLU A 91 -27.94 -2.54 3.18
C GLU A 91 -28.65 -2.35 1.83
N GLU A 92 -29.98 -2.44 1.81
CA GLU A 92 -30.80 -2.21 0.62
C GLU A 92 -30.68 -0.76 0.15
N ALA A 93 -30.80 0.21 1.05
CA ALA A 93 -30.69 1.63 0.69
C ALA A 93 -29.28 1.97 0.19
N ALA A 94 -28.24 1.43 0.83
CA ALA A 94 -26.85 1.61 0.43
C ALA A 94 -26.58 1.02 -0.96
N ASN A 95 -26.99 -0.23 -1.22
CA ASN A 95 -26.81 -0.86 -2.53
C ASN A 95 -27.55 -0.09 -3.63
N GLN A 96 -28.82 0.27 -3.41
CA GLN A 96 -29.59 1.03 -4.40
C GLN A 96 -28.97 2.41 -4.68
N ALA A 97 -28.44 3.09 -3.66
CA ALA A 97 -27.77 4.38 -3.84
C ALA A 97 -26.49 4.23 -4.67
N ILE A 98 -25.65 3.23 -4.35
CA ILE A 98 -24.41 2.94 -5.09
C ILE A 98 -24.70 2.59 -6.55
N ASP A 99 -25.69 1.75 -6.80
CA ASP A 99 -26.04 1.30 -8.15
C ASP A 99 -26.60 2.45 -9.01
N LYS A 100 -27.37 3.37 -8.40
CA LYS A 100 -27.88 4.58 -9.07
C LYS A 100 -26.78 5.55 -9.50
N MET A 101 -25.65 5.59 -8.79
CA MET A 101 -24.52 6.47 -9.11
C MET A 101 -23.71 6.01 -10.33
N LYS A 102 -23.83 4.75 -10.75
CA LYS A 102 -23.18 4.19 -11.96
C LYS A 102 -21.67 4.47 -12.03
N PHE A 103 -20.96 4.29 -10.92
CA PHE A 103 -19.50 4.49 -10.87
C PHE A 103 -18.76 3.54 -11.81
N ASN A 104 -17.69 4.04 -12.42
CA ASN A 104 -16.72 3.21 -13.13
C ASN A 104 -15.61 2.79 -12.16
N TRP A 105 -15.75 1.61 -11.57
CA TRP A 105 -14.82 1.08 -10.57
C TRP A 105 -13.43 0.79 -11.12
N ASN A 106 -13.33 0.33 -12.37
CA ASN A 106 -12.05 0.14 -13.06
C ASN A 106 -11.27 1.46 -13.19
N LYS A 107 -11.96 2.56 -13.52
CA LYS A 107 -11.34 3.89 -13.58
C LYS A 107 -10.89 4.36 -12.19
N SER A 108 -11.72 4.14 -11.16
CA SER A 108 -11.38 4.44 -9.76
C SER A 108 -10.11 3.69 -9.33
N ALA A 109 -10.05 2.38 -9.57
CA ALA A 109 -8.89 1.54 -9.27
C ALA A 109 -7.62 2.01 -10.00
N THR A 110 -7.74 2.41 -11.27
CA THR A 110 -6.62 2.91 -12.08
C THR A 110 -6.04 4.21 -11.51
N GLU A 111 -6.89 5.13 -11.06
CA GLU A 111 -6.43 6.38 -10.45
C GLU A 111 -5.86 6.16 -9.03
N CYS A 112 -6.40 5.21 -8.26
CA CYS A 112 -5.76 4.72 -7.03
C CYS A 112 -4.35 4.20 -7.32
N ALA A 113 -4.23 3.33 -8.32
CA ALA A 113 -2.96 2.72 -8.68
C ALA A 113 -1.91 3.78 -9.04
N LYS A 114 -2.30 4.78 -9.83
CA LYS A 114 -1.45 5.90 -10.19
C LYS A 114 -0.91 6.62 -8.95
N ARG A 115 -1.77 7.03 -8.01
CA ARG A 115 -1.33 7.71 -6.78
C ARG A 115 -0.43 6.85 -5.90
N LEU A 116 -0.71 5.55 -5.81
CA LEU A 116 0.13 4.63 -5.04
C LEU A 116 1.53 4.50 -5.65
N LEU A 117 1.60 4.42 -6.99
CA LEU A 117 2.85 4.35 -7.75
C LEU A 117 3.63 5.67 -7.74
N ASP A 118 2.96 6.81 -7.71
CA ASP A 118 3.63 8.12 -7.62
C ASP A 118 4.31 8.34 -6.25
N GLY A 119 3.86 7.64 -5.22
CA GLY A 119 4.33 7.83 -3.85
C GLY A 119 5.16 6.66 -3.31
N ILE A 120 4.49 5.54 -3.03
CA ILE A 120 4.98 4.55 -2.06
C ILE A 120 5.30 3.18 -2.67
N ILE A 121 4.63 2.80 -3.76
CA ILE A 121 4.74 1.46 -4.35
C ILE A 121 5.63 1.49 -5.59
N ASN A 122 6.54 0.52 -5.68
CA ASN A 122 7.34 0.28 -6.89
C ASN A 122 7.04 -1.07 -7.55
N LYS A 123 6.43 -2.01 -6.82
CA LYS A 123 6.24 -3.39 -7.27
C LYS A 123 4.82 -3.66 -7.76
N ARG A 124 4.68 -4.52 -8.77
CA ARG A 124 3.37 -4.94 -9.29
C ARG A 124 2.60 -5.77 -8.26
N SER A 125 3.29 -6.70 -7.62
CA SER A 125 2.72 -7.57 -6.58
C SER A 125 2.14 -6.76 -5.41
N GLU A 126 2.91 -5.78 -4.92
CA GLU A 126 2.51 -4.90 -3.83
C GLU A 126 1.34 -4.01 -4.24
N LEU A 127 1.32 -3.48 -5.47
CA LEU A 127 0.22 -2.68 -5.98
C LEU A 127 -1.10 -3.47 -5.95
N ILE A 128 -1.11 -4.68 -6.51
CA ILE A 128 -2.30 -5.53 -6.53
C ILE A 128 -2.77 -5.81 -5.10
N LYS A 129 -1.84 -6.23 -4.23
CA LYS A 129 -2.15 -6.51 -2.83
C LYS A 129 -2.76 -5.30 -2.13
N PHE A 130 -2.20 -4.10 -2.34
CA PHE A 130 -2.70 -2.89 -1.69
C PHE A 130 -4.10 -2.51 -2.19
N LEU A 131 -4.35 -2.62 -3.50
CA LEU A 131 -5.68 -2.35 -4.08
C LEU A 131 -6.74 -3.32 -3.56
N VAL A 132 -6.42 -4.61 -3.45
CA VAL A 132 -7.36 -5.64 -2.98
C VAL A 132 -7.55 -5.58 -1.46
N ASP A 133 -6.46 -5.54 -0.68
CA ASP A 133 -6.52 -5.70 0.77
C ASP A 133 -6.87 -4.38 1.48
N GLN A 134 -6.32 -3.24 1.02
CA GLN A 134 -6.49 -1.95 1.70
C GLN A 134 -7.62 -1.11 1.09
N TYR A 135 -7.69 -1.06 -0.25
CA TYR A 135 -8.74 -0.29 -0.95
C TYR A 135 -9.98 -1.13 -1.29
N LEU A 136 -9.95 -2.44 -1.02
CA LEU A 136 -11.09 -3.33 -1.14
C LEU A 136 -11.67 -3.41 -2.56
N PHE A 137 -10.84 -3.23 -3.60
CA PHE A 137 -11.23 -3.48 -4.98
C PHE A 137 -11.38 -4.99 -5.23
N LEU A 138 -12.16 -5.34 -6.24
CA LEU A 138 -12.16 -6.71 -6.74
C LEU A 138 -10.78 -7.04 -7.36
N PRO A 139 -10.30 -8.29 -7.27
CA PRO A 139 -9.06 -8.68 -7.94
C PRO A 139 -9.03 -8.32 -9.43
N SER A 140 -10.15 -8.48 -10.13
CA SER A 140 -10.27 -8.10 -11.55
C SER A 140 -10.13 -6.59 -11.81
N GLU A 141 -10.58 -5.74 -10.89
CA GLU A 141 -10.43 -4.27 -10.97
C GLU A 141 -8.99 -3.85 -10.69
N ALA A 142 -8.31 -4.51 -9.75
CA ALA A 142 -6.90 -4.30 -9.46
C ALA A 142 -6.01 -4.72 -10.64
N GLU A 143 -6.28 -5.87 -11.25
CA GLU A 143 -5.59 -6.32 -12.47
C GLU A 143 -5.85 -5.39 -13.65
N TYR A 144 -7.10 -4.93 -13.80
CA TYR A 144 -7.42 -3.91 -14.79
C TYR A 144 -6.59 -2.64 -14.56
N ALA A 145 -6.52 -2.15 -13.32
CA ALA A 145 -5.74 -0.97 -12.97
C ALA A 145 -4.24 -1.15 -13.28
N LEU A 146 -3.65 -2.29 -12.91
CA LEU A 146 -2.25 -2.62 -13.20
C LEU A 146 -1.97 -2.59 -14.71
N LYS A 147 -2.89 -3.10 -15.52
CA LYS A 147 -2.76 -3.14 -16.98
C LYS A 147 -2.90 -1.76 -17.65
N HIS A 148 -3.72 -0.87 -17.08
CA HIS A 148 -4.08 0.40 -17.73
C HIS A 148 -3.43 1.63 -17.11
N VAL A 149 -2.76 1.49 -15.97
CA VAL A 149 -2.00 2.59 -15.37
C VAL A 149 -0.82 2.97 -16.24
N LYS A 150 -0.68 4.26 -16.53
CA LYS A 150 0.43 4.81 -17.30
C LYS A 150 1.60 5.08 -16.36
N VAL A 151 2.55 4.17 -16.32
CA VAL A 151 3.76 4.26 -15.49
C VAL A 151 4.95 3.68 -16.24
N ASP A 152 6.14 4.22 -16.01
CA ASP A 152 7.38 3.65 -16.49
C ASP A 152 7.81 2.51 -15.57
N TRP A 153 7.43 1.29 -15.94
CA TRP A 153 7.78 0.09 -15.18
C TRP A 153 9.27 -0.25 -15.22
N THR A 154 9.99 0.21 -16.23
CA THR A 154 11.45 0.03 -16.31
C THR A 154 12.14 0.86 -15.23
N GLN A 155 11.70 2.10 -15.04
CA GLN A 155 12.17 2.95 -13.94
C GLN A 155 11.75 2.40 -12.57
N LYS A 156 10.55 1.85 -12.44
CA LYS A 156 10.11 1.19 -11.18
C LYS A 156 10.96 -0.04 -10.84
N ALA A 157 11.33 -0.85 -11.83
CA ALA A 157 12.23 -1.98 -11.63
C ALA A 157 13.62 -1.52 -11.16
N LEU A 158 14.17 -0.46 -11.76
CA LEU A 158 15.46 0.12 -11.35
C LEU A 158 15.42 0.63 -9.90
N GLN A 159 14.35 1.33 -9.52
CA GLN A 159 14.14 1.80 -8.14
C GLN A 159 14.04 0.66 -7.14
N GLU A 160 13.31 -0.41 -7.46
CA GLU A 160 13.22 -1.58 -6.60
C GLU A 160 14.55 -2.33 -6.50
N ALA A 161 15.29 -2.43 -7.60
CA ALA A 161 16.62 -3.03 -7.62
C ALA A 161 17.57 -2.29 -6.66
N GLN A 162 17.62 -0.96 -6.75
CA GLN A 162 18.43 -0.12 -5.84
C GLN A 162 17.99 -0.26 -4.39
N ARG A 163 16.68 -0.28 -4.13
CA ARG A 163 16.14 -0.45 -2.77
C ARG A 163 16.54 -1.81 -2.19
N SER A 164 16.47 -2.86 -2.99
CA SER A 164 16.77 -4.23 -2.58
C SER A 164 18.23 -4.39 -2.19
N VAL A 165 19.17 -3.92 -3.03
CA VAL A 165 20.62 -4.01 -2.72
C VAL A 165 21.05 -3.14 -1.53
N ASN A 166 20.32 -2.06 -1.25
CA ASN A 166 20.56 -1.22 -0.06
C ASN A 166 20.09 -1.89 1.25
N GLN A 167 19.19 -2.89 1.16
CA GLN A 167 18.67 -3.60 2.33
C GLN A 167 19.36 -4.94 2.55
N ILE A 168 19.71 -5.64 1.46
CA ILE A 168 20.27 -6.98 1.47
C ILE A 168 21.36 -7.05 0.41
N ASN A 169 22.51 -7.65 0.74
CA ASN A 169 23.62 -7.87 -0.18
C ASN A 169 23.26 -8.96 -1.22
N TYR A 170 22.46 -8.61 -2.22
CA TYR A 170 22.13 -9.53 -3.32
C TYR A 170 23.26 -9.62 -4.34
N SER A 171 23.50 -10.84 -4.85
CA SER A 171 24.18 -10.99 -6.13
C SER A 171 23.30 -10.47 -7.27
N LYS A 172 23.92 -10.19 -8.42
CA LYS A 172 23.20 -9.75 -9.62
C LYS A 172 22.12 -10.76 -10.04
N GLN A 173 22.43 -12.05 -9.97
CA GLN A 173 21.51 -13.12 -10.33
C GLN A 173 20.34 -13.24 -9.35
N MET A 174 20.60 -13.20 -8.04
CA MET A 174 19.51 -13.24 -7.05
C MET A 174 18.61 -12.00 -7.14
N LEU A 175 19.19 -10.83 -7.42
CA LEU A 175 18.41 -9.62 -7.61
C LEU A 175 17.50 -9.73 -8.85
N TYR A 176 18.02 -10.27 -9.96
CA TYR A 176 17.20 -10.55 -11.13
C TYR A 176 16.02 -11.49 -10.80
N GLU A 177 16.30 -12.60 -10.12
CA GLU A 177 15.27 -13.56 -9.69
C GLU A 177 14.23 -12.95 -8.75
N LEU A 178 14.64 -12.02 -7.87
CA LEU A 178 13.72 -11.27 -7.00
C LEU A 178 12.77 -10.36 -7.81
N LEU A 179 13.28 -9.72 -8.86
CA LEU A 179 12.52 -8.77 -9.66
C LEU A 179 11.48 -9.47 -10.55
N ILE A 180 11.80 -10.62 -11.15
CA ILE A 180 10.86 -11.34 -12.01
C ILE A 180 9.83 -12.18 -11.23
N ASP A 181 10.11 -12.47 -9.97
CA ASP A 181 9.21 -13.26 -9.13
C ASP A 181 7.88 -12.53 -8.94
N LYS A 182 6.78 -13.18 -9.36
CA LYS A 182 5.43 -12.60 -9.38
C LYS A 182 4.90 -12.25 -7.99
N GLU A 183 5.27 -13.01 -6.97
CA GLU A 183 4.79 -12.78 -5.60
C GLU A 183 5.64 -11.72 -4.91
N ARG A 184 6.94 -11.64 -5.25
CA ARG A 184 7.86 -10.68 -4.64
C ARG A 184 7.79 -9.31 -5.30
N SER A 185 7.92 -9.23 -6.63
CA SER A 185 8.00 -7.95 -7.36
C SER A 185 7.13 -7.89 -8.62
N GLY A 186 7.17 -8.93 -9.45
CA GLY A 186 6.36 -9.08 -10.66
C GLY A 186 6.80 -8.24 -11.85
N PHE A 187 8.10 -7.97 -12.00
CA PHE A 187 8.63 -7.34 -13.21
C PHE A 187 8.73 -8.32 -14.38
N THR A 188 8.68 -7.82 -15.60
CA THR A 188 9.00 -8.63 -16.78
C THR A 188 10.51 -8.88 -16.84
N GLU A 189 10.93 -9.91 -17.57
CA GLU A 189 12.35 -10.23 -17.75
C GLU A 189 13.14 -9.05 -18.33
N SER A 190 12.57 -8.35 -19.33
CA SER A 190 13.21 -7.17 -19.94
C SER A 190 13.42 -6.03 -18.94
N GLU A 191 12.41 -5.71 -18.13
CA GLU A 191 12.51 -4.67 -17.10
C GLU A 191 13.52 -5.05 -16.01
N ALA A 192 13.52 -6.32 -15.58
CA ALA A 192 14.45 -6.82 -14.58
C ALA A 192 15.89 -6.82 -15.10
N HIS A 193 16.11 -7.27 -16.35
CA HIS A 193 17.41 -7.21 -17.01
C HIS A 193 17.92 -5.78 -17.14
N PHE A 194 17.05 -4.86 -17.57
CA PHE A 194 17.40 -3.44 -17.62
C PHE A 194 17.83 -2.96 -16.23
N ALA A 195 17.04 -3.23 -15.19
CA ALA A 195 17.33 -2.79 -13.83
C ALA A 195 18.70 -3.31 -13.34
N VAL A 196 18.95 -4.63 -13.36
CA VAL A 196 20.21 -5.20 -12.83
C VAL A 196 21.44 -4.79 -13.65
N ASN A 197 21.27 -4.39 -14.90
CA ASN A 197 22.37 -3.91 -15.75
C ASN A 197 22.64 -2.41 -15.59
N ASN A 198 21.67 -1.63 -15.09
CA ASN A 198 21.77 -0.16 -15.02
C ASN A 198 21.79 0.37 -13.59
N ILE A 199 21.68 -0.46 -12.55
CA ILE A 199 21.97 -0.01 -11.19
C ILE A 199 23.46 0.28 -11.00
N ASN A 200 23.77 1.36 -10.29
CA ASN A 200 25.14 1.74 -9.97
C ASN A 200 25.60 1.05 -8.68
N VAL A 201 26.14 -0.16 -8.81
CA VAL A 201 26.59 -0.97 -7.67
C VAL A 201 27.89 -1.69 -7.99
N ASN A 202 28.79 -1.78 -7.00
CA ASN A 202 29.95 -2.63 -7.07
C ASN A 202 29.58 -4.03 -6.55
N TRP A 203 29.41 -4.97 -7.47
CA TRP A 203 29.01 -6.34 -7.13
C TRP A 203 30.04 -7.08 -6.29
N SER A 204 31.33 -6.84 -6.51
CA SER A 204 32.41 -7.43 -5.71
C SER A 204 32.42 -6.87 -4.28
N GLU A 205 32.07 -5.60 -4.10
CA GLU A 205 31.90 -5.01 -2.77
C GLU A 205 30.68 -5.60 -2.04
N LEU A 206 29.57 -5.87 -2.73
CA LEU A 206 28.43 -6.59 -2.12
C LEU A 206 28.79 -8.02 -1.72
N ALA A 207 29.59 -8.71 -2.53
CA ALA A 207 30.12 -10.04 -2.19
C ALA A 207 30.96 -9.98 -0.91
N LEU A 208 31.88 -9.01 -0.80
CA LEU A 208 32.68 -8.79 0.40
C LEU A 208 31.82 -8.47 1.63
N LYS A 209 30.82 -7.60 1.51
CA LYS A 209 29.88 -7.30 2.62
C LYS A 209 29.11 -8.55 3.05
N SER A 210 28.75 -9.43 2.12
CA SER A 210 28.12 -10.70 2.46
C SER A 210 29.11 -11.66 3.12
N ALA A 211 30.35 -11.73 2.65
CA ALA A 211 31.41 -12.53 3.25
C ALA A 211 31.70 -12.13 4.70
N LEU A 212 31.84 -10.84 4.97
CA LEU A 212 32.05 -10.30 6.33
C LEU A 212 30.90 -10.68 7.28
N LYS A 213 29.65 -10.61 6.79
CA LYS A 213 28.48 -11.05 7.56
C LYS A 213 28.54 -12.56 7.86
N THR A 214 28.82 -13.38 6.84
CA THR A 214 28.92 -14.84 6.99
C THR A 214 30.05 -15.25 7.94
N LYS A 215 31.19 -14.56 7.87
CA LYS A 215 32.32 -14.72 8.79
C LYS A 215 31.92 -14.43 10.23
N HIS A 216 31.21 -13.33 10.48
CA HIS A 216 30.69 -13.00 11.80
C HIS A 216 29.73 -14.07 12.33
N GLU A 217 29.01 -14.78 11.45
CA GLU A 217 28.15 -15.91 11.79
C GLU A 217 28.92 -17.23 11.99
N ASN A 218 30.26 -17.24 11.85
CA ASN A 218 31.14 -18.43 11.88
C ASN A 218 30.71 -19.52 10.89
N ARG A 219 30.31 -19.11 9.68
CA ARG A 219 29.87 -19.99 8.60
C ARG A 219 30.90 -20.04 7.47
N ASP A 220 30.81 -21.10 6.67
CA ASP A 220 31.59 -21.26 5.45
C ASP A 220 31.24 -20.15 4.44
N ILE A 221 32.22 -19.27 4.17
CA ILE A 221 32.06 -18.07 3.35
C ILE A 221 31.84 -18.44 1.89
N GLU A 222 32.71 -19.26 1.33
CA GLU A 222 32.69 -19.65 -0.08
C GLU A 222 31.35 -20.32 -0.42
N LYS A 223 30.97 -21.33 0.37
CA LYS A 223 29.71 -22.06 0.17
C LYS A 223 28.48 -21.17 0.30
N GLU A 224 28.51 -20.18 1.19
CA GLU A 224 27.39 -19.24 1.34
C GLU A 224 27.31 -18.26 0.17
N LEU A 225 28.43 -17.76 -0.35
CA LEU A 225 28.44 -16.89 -1.52
C LEU A 225 28.02 -17.62 -2.80
N GLU A 226 28.41 -18.89 -2.96
CA GLU A 226 27.92 -19.76 -4.04
C GLU A 226 26.40 -19.95 -3.95
N ARG A 227 25.87 -20.22 -2.74
CA ARG A 227 24.42 -20.31 -2.49
C ARG A 227 23.71 -19.01 -2.83
N GLN A 228 24.38 -17.89 -2.60
CA GLN A 228 23.91 -16.55 -2.95
C GLN A 228 24.17 -16.19 -4.43
N LYS A 229 24.72 -17.10 -5.23
CA LYS A 229 24.93 -16.96 -6.68
C LYS A 229 25.83 -15.78 -7.06
N PHE A 230 26.81 -15.45 -6.22
CA PHE A 230 27.92 -14.60 -6.64
C PHE A 230 28.78 -15.34 -7.69
N THR A 231 29.42 -14.60 -8.59
CA THR A 231 30.34 -15.21 -9.58
C THR A 231 31.64 -15.63 -8.91
N SER A 232 32.37 -16.58 -9.49
CA SER A 232 33.69 -16.99 -8.96
C SER A 232 34.61 -15.78 -8.75
N ASP A 233 34.73 -14.86 -9.71
CA ASP A 233 35.54 -13.64 -9.56
C ASP A 233 35.14 -12.78 -8.34
N GLN A 234 33.84 -12.73 -8.01
CA GLN A 234 33.34 -11.97 -6.86
C GLN A 234 33.60 -12.69 -5.54
N ILE A 235 33.54 -14.02 -5.55
CA ILE A 235 33.89 -14.88 -4.42
C ILE A 235 35.39 -14.77 -4.14
N ASP A 236 36.22 -14.91 -5.16
CA ASP A 236 37.68 -14.78 -5.06
C ASP A 236 38.07 -13.41 -4.52
N TYR A 237 37.48 -12.34 -5.07
CA TYR A 237 37.67 -10.99 -4.55
C TYR A 237 37.28 -10.89 -3.07
N ALA A 238 36.12 -11.42 -2.68
CA ALA A 238 35.66 -11.34 -1.30
C ALA A 238 36.60 -12.11 -0.35
N LEU A 239 37.04 -13.31 -0.71
CA LEU A 239 37.96 -14.13 0.10
C LEU A 239 39.33 -13.47 0.28
N GLN A 240 39.83 -12.77 -0.75
CA GLN A 240 41.10 -12.04 -0.66
C GLN A 240 41.06 -10.85 0.31
N HIS A 241 39.89 -10.23 0.49
CA HIS A 241 39.75 -8.97 1.24
C HIS A 241 38.95 -9.13 2.55
N VAL A 242 38.56 -10.35 2.95
CA VAL A 242 37.72 -10.57 4.15
C VAL A 242 38.48 -10.45 5.48
N ASP A 243 39.81 -10.42 5.40
CA ASP A 243 40.73 -10.29 6.54
C ASP A 243 41.44 -8.92 6.62
N ASP A 244 41.19 -8.03 5.64
CA ASP A 244 41.69 -6.64 5.62
C ASP A 244 41.00 -5.77 6.69
#